data_AF-A0A1Z5KCN0-F1
#
_entry.id   AF-A0A1Z5KCN0-F1
#
_cell.length_a   1.000
_cell.length_b   1.000
_cell.length_c   1.000
_cell.angle_alpha   90.00
_cell.angle_beta   90.00
_cell.angle_gamma   90.00
#
_symmetry.space_group_name_H-M   'P 1'
#
loop_
_entity.id
_entity.type
_entity.pdbx_description
1 polymer ?
#
loop_
_entity_poly.entity_id
_entity_poly.type
_entity_poly.pdbx_seq_one_letter_code
_entity_poly.pdbx_strand_id
1 'polypeptide(L)'
;MRLQAAIPLLTLCLAPILAIEPSLFSLNALSCSSTSAGDRLLRSCSDKVGNGYCVDRIGQSYPYCSANTNLTKIECQKAASEQSEVVGYEYDSATQDCFVLLENESVAWNMCQTGFTAVLDDVGTGPIVASDDYFTNHVECYACVTEG
;
A
#
# COMPACT_ATOMS: atom_id res chain seq x y z
N MET A 1 66.96 -14.83 6.22
CA MET A 1 66.85 -16.30 6.12
C MET A 1 65.51 -16.56 5.43
N ARG A 2 65.42 -16.86 4.11
CA ARG A 2 65.60 -18.18 3.46
C ARG A 2 64.93 -19.28 4.32
N LEU A 3 63.96 -20.08 3.85
CA LEU A 3 63.77 -20.72 2.55
C LEU A 3 62.39 -21.45 2.56
N GLN A 4 61.70 -21.50 1.40
CA GLN A 4 60.91 -22.63 0.81
C GLN A 4 59.83 -23.38 1.65
N ALA A 5 58.79 -24.01 1.10
CA ALA A 5 58.05 -24.04 -0.16
C ALA A 5 57.04 -25.21 0.03
N ALA A 6 55.76 -25.06 -0.35
CA ALA A 6 54.91 -26.19 -0.76
C ALA A 6 53.54 -25.68 -1.28
N ILE A 7 53.41 -25.64 -2.60
CA ILE A 7 52.18 -25.77 -3.41
C ILE A 7 52.23 -27.24 -3.87
N PRO A 8 51.17 -28.09 -3.88
CA PRO A 8 50.01 -27.91 -4.76
C PRO A 8 48.66 -28.51 -4.28
N LEU A 9 47.55 -28.09 -4.89
CA LEU A 9 46.78 -28.93 -5.82
C LEU A 9 45.60 -28.13 -6.38
N LEU A 10 45.71 -27.79 -7.67
CA LEU A 10 44.58 -27.41 -8.51
C LEU A 10 43.59 -28.59 -8.54
N THR A 11 42.33 -28.31 -8.23
CA THR A 11 41.23 -29.18 -8.68
C THR A 11 40.56 -28.47 -9.84
N LEU A 12 40.96 -28.85 -11.06
CA LEU A 12 40.22 -28.52 -12.28
C LEU A 12 38.90 -29.30 -12.26
N CYS A 13 37.79 -28.63 -11.96
CA CYS A 13 36.49 -29.13 -12.38
C CYS A 13 36.24 -28.66 -13.82
N LEU A 14 36.65 -29.49 -14.78
CA LEU A 14 36.12 -29.44 -16.14
C LEU A 14 34.64 -29.83 -16.11
N ALA A 15 33.75 -28.85 -16.15
CA ALA A 15 32.37 -29.09 -16.55
C ALA A 15 32.29 -29.01 -18.09
N PRO A 16 31.65 -29.97 -18.76
CA PRO A 16 31.50 -29.95 -20.21
C PRO A 16 30.59 -28.80 -20.64
N ILE A 17 31.08 -28.00 -21.59
CA ILE A 17 30.26 -27.09 -22.41
C ILE A 17 29.42 -28.00 -23.31
N LEU A 18 28.14 -28.18 -22.96
CA LEU A 18 27.14 -28.65 -23.90
C LEU A 18 26.29 -27.45 -24.31
N ALA A 19 26.28 -27.26 -25.63
CA ALA A 19 25.63 -26.19 -26.34
C ALA A 19 24.14 -26.08 -26.01
N ILE A 20 23.70 -24.82 -25.95
CA ILE A 20 22.32 -24.35 -25.99
C ILE A 20 21.69 -24.82 -27.30
N GLU A 21 20.47 -25.35 -27.27
CA GLU A 21 19.34 -24.79 -28.05
C GLU A 21 17.98 -25.20 -27.45
N PRO A 22 16.95 -24.34 -27.62
CA PRO A 22 15.90 -24.11 -26.63
C PRO A 22 14.58 -24.76 -27.04
N SER A 23 13.87 -25.38 -26.11
CA SER A 23 12.46 -25.74 -26.33
C SER A 23 11.71 -25.85 -25.00
N LEU A 24 11.05 -24.75 -24.67
CA LEU A 24 9.70 -24.71 -24.09
C LEU A 24 9.55 -25.21 -22.65
N PHE A 25 9.67 -24.23 -21.74
CA PHE A 25 8.89 -24.06 -20.51
C PHE A 25 7.70 -25.02 -20.33
N SER A 26 7.75 -25.81 -19.26
CA SER A 26 6.56 -26.11 -18.45
C SER A 26 7.00 -26.24 -17.00
N LEU A 27 6.94 -25.10 -16.30
CA LEU A 27 7.09 -25.00 -14.86
C LEU A 27 5.93 -25.75 -14.21
N ASN A 28 6.20 -26.99 -13.79
CA ASN A 28 5.40 -27.62 -12.76
C ASN A 28 5.92 -27.20 -11.38
N ALA A 29 4.95 -26.89 -10.53
CA ALA A 29 5.00 -26.98 -9.08
C ALA A 29 5.86 -25.97 -8.32
N LEU A 30 5.20 -24.93 -7.81
CA LEU A 30 5.22 -24.63 -6.37
C LEU A 30 3.91 -23.91 -6.00
N SER A 31 2.91 -24.73 -5.66
CA SER A 31 1.75 -24.27 -4.89
C SER A 31 2.24 -23.93 -3.48
N CYS A 32 2.48 -22.65 -3.21
CA CYS A 32 2.54 -22.16 -1.84
C CYS A 32 1.11 -22.04 -1.31
N SER A 33 0.63 -23.13 -0.71
CA SER A 33 -0.56 -23.09 0.14
C SER A 33 -0.20 -22.44 1.46
N SER A 34 -0.51 -21.15 1.61
CA SER A 34 -0.48 -20.45 2.89
C SER A 34 -1.88 -20.47 3.49
N THR A 35 -2.18 -21.45 4.34
CA THR A 35 -3.32 -21.37 5.26
C THR A 35 -2.94 -20.55 6.49
N SER A 36 -3.56 -19.38 6.67
CA SER A 36 -4.24 -18.94 7.91
C SER A 36 -4.28 -17.41 8.07
N ALA A 37 -5.39 -16.94 8.64
CA ALA A 37 -5.73 -15.57 9.07
C ALA A 37 -6.46 -14.68 8.05
N GLY A 38 -7.72 -15.04 7.75
CA GLY A 38 -8.76 -14.13 7.27
C GLY A 38 -8.51 -13.58 5.88
N ASP A 39 -9.45 -13.80 4.97
CA ASP A 39 -9.47 -13.12 3.68
C ASP A 39 -9.79 -11.63 3.92
N ARG A 40 -8.80 -10.88 4.43
CA ARG A 40 -8.86 -9.43 4.50
C ARG A 40 -8.80 -9.00 3.06
N LEU A 41 -9.97 -8.67 2.51
CA LEU A 41 -10.13 -8.06 1.20
C LEU A 41 -9.17 -6.86 1.13
N LEU A 42 -8.03 -7.07 0.47
CA LEU A 42 -7.08 -6.00 0.24
C LEU A 42 -7.73 -5.00 -0.71
N ARG A 43 -7.59 -3.73 -0.38
CA ARG A 43 -8.12 -2.63 -1.19
C ARG A 43 -6.96 -2.04 -2.00
N SER A 44 -7.16 -1.84 -3.30
CA SER A 44 -6.22 -1.11 -4.14
C SER A 44 -6.50 0.37 -4.00
N CYS A 45 -5.58 1.12 -3.39
CA CYS A 45 -5.70 2.55 -3.17
C CYS A 45 -4.75 3.36 -4.06
N SER A 46 -4.62 3.02 -5.35
CA SER A 46 -3.66 3.71 -6.24
C SER A 46 -4.31 4.80 -7.10
N ASP A 47 -5.63 4.88 -7.10
CA ASP A 47 -6.39 5.67 -8.06
C ASP A 47 -6.54 7.11 -7.57
N LYS A 48 -5.72 8.02 -8.11
CA LYS A 48 -5.84 9.45 -7.83
C LYS A 48 -7.15 9.98 -8.44
N VAL A 49 -8.02 10.49 -7.58
CA VAL A 49 -9.30 11.11 -7.96
C VAL A 49 -9.09 12.56 -8.39
N GLY A 50 -8.23 13.29 -7.68
CA GLY A 50 -7.96 14.70 -7.96
C GLY A 50 -7.04 15.35 -6.93
N ASN A 51 -6.92 16.67 -6.99
CA ASN A 51 -6.27 17.47 -5.96
C ASN A 51 -7.33 18.03 -5.01
N GLY A 52 -6.93 18.30 -3.77
CA GLY A 52 -7.82 18.74 -2.70
C GLY A 52 -8.36 17.58 -1.86
N TYR A 53 -9.28 17.91 -0.96
CA TYR A 53 -9.87 16.95 -0.02
C TYR A 53 -10.82 15.99 -0.73
N CYS A 54 -10.95 14.79 -0.20
CA CYS A 54 -11.90 13.79 -0.62
C CYS A 54 -13.24 14.02 0.06
N VAL A 55 -14.28 14.24 -0.73
CA VAL A 55 -15.66 14.37 -0.26
C VAL A 55 -16.56 13.42 -1.03
N ASP A 56 -17.76 13.19 -0.54
CA ASP A 56 -18.78 12.50 -1.32
C ASP A 56 -19.35 13.40 -2.44
N ARG A 57 -20.24 12.83 -3.24
CA ARG A 57 -20.84 13.55 -4.39
C ARG A 57 -21.69 14.77 -4.02
N ILE A 58 -22.05 14.94 -2.76
CA ILE A 58 -22.80 16.09 -2.26
C ILE A 58 -21.94 17.01 -1.39
N GLY A 59 -20.63 16.77 -1.32
CA GLY A 59 -19.65 17.64 -0.66
C GLY A 59 -19.46 17.35 0.83
N GLN A 60 -19.85 16.18 1.33
CA GLN A 60 -19.62 15.80 2.74
C GLN A 60 -18.29 15.07 2.90
N SER A 61 -17.52 15.46 3.91
CA SER A 61 -16.30 14.76 4.34
C SER A 61 -16.65 13.41 4.97
N TYR A 62 -15.73 12.45 4.88
CA TYR A 62 -15.90 11.11 5.48
C TYR A 62 -15.32 11.06 6.88
N PRO A 63 -15.85 10.19 7.78
CA PRO A 63 -15.11 9.81 8.98
C PRO A 63 -13.71 9.32 8.60
N TYR A 64 -12.70 9.63 9.41
CA TYR A 64 -11.33 9.29 9.06
C TYR A 64 -10.46 8.90 10.26
N CYS A 65 -9.38 8.20 9.93
CA CYS A 65 -8.25 7.95 10.80
C CYS A 65 -7.09 8.84 10.37
N SER A 66 -6.65 9.74 11.25
CA SER A 66 -5.50 10.62 10.99
C SER A 66 -4.24 10.13 11.71
N ALA A 67 -3.12 10.08 11.01
CA ALA A 67 -1.83 9.76 11.62
C ALA A 67 -1.21 11.01 12.26
N ASN A 68 -0.79 10.91 13.52
CA ASN A 68 -0.06 11.99 14.21
C ASN A 68 1.45 11.99 13.86
N THR A 69 1.83 11.43 12.72
CA THR A 69 3.22 11.18 12.33
C THR A 69 3.41 11.56 10.87
N ASN A 70 4.56 12.15 10.55
CA ASN A 70 5.02 12.51 9.21
C ASN A 70 5.16 11.29 8.29
N LEU A 71 4.04 10.72 7.85
CA LEU A 71 4.02 9.58 6.95
C LEU A 71 4.39 10.03 5.54
N THR A 72 5.08 9.17 4.80
CA THR A 72 5.19 9.33 3.36
C THR A 72 3.86 8.95 2.69
N LYS A 73 3.64 9.45 1.47
CA LYS A 73 2.46 9.06 0.67
C LYS A 73 2.30 7.54 0.54
N ILE A 74 3.41 6.82 0.35
CA ILE A 74 3.41 5.36 0.19
C ILE A 74 2.97 4.67 1.48
N GLU A 75 3.41 5.17 2.63
CA GLU A 75 2.97 4.64 3.94
C GLU A 75 1.50 4.95 4.19
N CYS A 76 1.02 6.13 3.80
CA CYS A 76 -0.39 6.49 3.89
C CYS A 76 -1.26 5.56 3.01
N GLN A 77 -0.85 5.36 1.75
CA GLN A 77 -1.51 4.43 0.84
C GLN A 77 -1.54 2.99 1.39
N LYS A 78 -0.45 2.54 1.99
CA LYS A 78 -0.37 1.21 2.63
C LYS A 78 -1.34 1.11 3.81
N ALA A 79 -1.37 2.11 4.69
CA ALA A 79 -2.27 2.15 5.84
C ALA A 79 -3.75 2.12 5.41
N ALA A 80 -4.08 2.82 4.32
CA ALA A 80 -5.40 2.77 3.71
C ALA A 80 -5.73 1.36 3.20
N SER A 81 -4.85 0.77 2.39
CA SER A 81 -5.05 -0.54 1.72
C SER A 81 -5.25 -1.71 2.69
N GLU A 82 -4.78 -1.58 3.93
CA GLU A 82 -4.88 -2.60 4.98
C GLU A 82 -6.20 -2.55 5.79
N GLN A 83 -7.05 -1.55 5.54
CA GLN A 83 -8.34 -1.38 6.21
C GLN A 83 -9.49 -1.81 5.29
N SER A 84 -10.38 -2.68 5.78
CA SER A 84 -11.46 -3.27 4.97
C SER A 84 -12.55 -2.28 4.59
N GLU A 85 -12.77 -1.27 5.44
CA GLU A 85 -13.87 -0.31 5.33
C GLU A 85 -13.40 1.04 4.78
N VAL A 86 -12.18 1.07 4.23
CA VAL A 86 -11.61 2.26 3.64
C VAL A 86 -12.31 2.59 2.33
N VAL A 87 -12.64 3.86 2.10
CA VAL A 87 -13.14 4.36 0.81
C VAL A 87 -12.06 5.04 0.00
N GLY A 88 -11.04 5.57 0.67
CA GLY A 88 -9.94 6.30 0.07
C GLY A 88 -8.96 6.82 1.12
N TYR A 89 -8.04 7.67 0.67
CA TYR A 89 -7.20 8.45 1.57
C TYR A 89 -6.86 9.80 0.96
N GLU A 90 -6.50 10.72 1.84
CA GLU A 90 -5.91 12.00 1.49
C GLU A 90 -4.47 12.05 1.98
N TYR A 91 -3.62 12.69 1.18
CA TYR A 91 -2.26 12.94 1.56
C TYR A 91 -1.91 14.42 1.33
N ASP A 92 -1.53 15.09 2.42
CA ASP A 92 -0.97 16.44 2.38
C ASP A 92 0.55 16.36 2.25
N SER A 93 1.07 16.72 1.09
CA SER A 93 2.52 16.70 0.83
C SER A 93 3.31 17.82 1.51
N ALA A 94 2.65 18.89 1.96
CA ALA A 94 3.27 20.01 2.66
C ALA A 94 3.46 19.72 4.15
N THR A 95 2.45 19.12 4.80
CA THR A 95 2.51 18.76 6.23
C THR A 95 2.90 17.31 6.47
N GLN A 96 2.81 16.46 5.44
CA GLN A 96 2.95 15.00 5.54
C GLN A 96 1.83 14.36 6.36
N ASP A 97 0.66 14.99 6.37
CA ASP A 97 -0.53 14.45 7.01
C ASP A 97 -1.17 13.37 6.14
N CYS A 98 -1.66 12.34 6.82
CA CYS A 98 -2.34 11.21 6.20
C CYS A 98 -3.72 11.03 6.84
N PHE A 99 -4.75 11.01 5.99
CA PHE A 99 -6.12 10.77 6.41
C PHE A 99 -6.67 9.56 5.68
N VAL A 100 -6.91 8.46 6.41
CA VAL A 100 -7.54 7.25 5.87
C VAL A 100 -9.04 7.36 6.06
N LEU A 101 -9.79 7.39 4.97
CA LEU A 101 -11.22 7.70 4.95
C LEU A 101 -12.06 6.43 5.02
N LEU A 102 -13.10 6.44 5.85
CA LEU A 102 -13.90 5.26 6.17
C LEU A 102 -15.33 5.39 5.64
N GLU A 103 -15.91 4.27 5.22
CA GLU A 103 -17.33 4.17 4.93
C GLU A 103 -18.09 4.15 6.28
N ASN A 104 -18.83 5.21 6.61
CA ASN A 104 -19.77 5.32 7.74
C ASN A 104 -19.17 5.48 9.17
N GLU A 105 -19.80 6.30 10.00
CA GLU A 105 -19.47 6.56 11.42
C GLU A 105 -19.53 5.31 12.32
N SER A 106 -20.45 4.37 12.02
CA SER A 106 -20.69 3.17 12.82
C SER A 106 -19.49 2.23 12.89
N VAL A 107 -18.56 2.41 11.95
CA VAL A 107 -17.44 1.54 11.65
C VAL A 107 -16.15 2.02 12.31
N ALA A 108 -16.07 3.29 12.71
CA ALA A 108 -14.78 3.95 12.85
C ALA A 108 -14.19 4.01 14.29
N TRP A 109 -14.99 3.75 15.34
CA TRP A 109 -14.57 3.95 16.74
C TRP A 109 -13.43 3.03 17.22
N ASN A 110 -13.24 1.87 16.59
CA ASN A 110 -12.19 0.89 16.94
C ASN A 110 -11.39 0.39 15.72
N MET A 111 -11.53 1.03 14.56
CA MET A 111 -10.93 0.56 13.31
C MET A 111 -9.65 1.30 12.91
N CYS A 112 -9.37 2.46 13.50
CA CYS A 112 -8.09 3.12 13.28
C CYS A 112 -6.93 2.24 13.76
N GLN A 113 -5.97 2.05 12.86
CA GLN A 113 -4.75 1.32 13.16
C GLN A 113 -3.98 2.01 14.29
N THR A 114 -3.15 1.25 15.00
CA THR A 114 -2.26 1.81 16.03
C THR A 114 -1.46 2.98 15.47
N GLY A 115 -1.48 4.12 16.18
CA GLY A 115 -0.82 5.36 15.74
C GLY A 115 -1.73 6.34 15.00
N PHE A 116 -2.96 5.94 14.69
CA PHE A 116 -3.97 6.81 14.11
C PHE A 116 -5.01 7.24 15.16
N THR A 117 -5.52 8.46 15.00
CA THR A 117 -6.60 9.04 15.80
C THR A 117 -7.88 9.06 14.96
N ALA A 118 -8.98 8.58 15.52
CA ALA A 118 -10.29 8.61 14.87
C ALA A 118 -10.92 10.00 14.95
N VAL A 119 -11.47 10.48 13.84
CA VAL A 119 -12.31 11.68 13.75
C VAL A 119 -13.61 11.31 13.04
N LEU A 120 -14.72 11.43 13.76
CA LEU A 120 -15.97 10.73 13.43
C LEU A 120 -17.19 11.66 13.33
N ASP A 121 -16.98 12.97 13.37
CA ASP A 121 -18.05 13.97 13.27
C ASP A 121 -18.53 14.18 11.81
N ASP A 122 -17.90 13.49 10.88
CA ASP A 122 -18.09 13.56 9.44
C ASP A 122 -19.03 12.44 8.95
N VAL A 123 -19.88 12.75 7.96
CA VAL A 123 -21.05 11.94 7.56
C VAL A 123 -21.02 11.47 6.10
N GLY A 124 -19.93 11.72 5.38
CA GLY A 124 -19.76 11.39 3.97
C GLY A 124 -19.92 9.89 3.70
N THR A 125 -20.56 9.56 2.58
CA THR A 125 -20.83 8.18 2.19
C THR A 125 -20.73 7.97 0.69
N GLY A 126 -20.45 6.73 0.28
CA GLY A 126 -20.46 6.33 -1.12
C GLY A 126 -19.18 6.73 -1.88
N PRO A 127 -19.29 7.00 -3.20
CA PRO A 127 -18.11 7.24 -4.03
C PRO A 127 -17.45 8.58 -3.74
N ILE A 128 -16.12 8.55 -3.59
CA ILE A 128 -15.28 9.74 -3.41
C ILE A 128 -15.20 10.58 -4.69
N VAL A 129 -15.19 11.89 -4.50
CA VAL A 129 -14.78 12.91 -5.46
C VAL A 129 -13.76 13.85 -4.79
N ALA A 130 -12.92 14.52 -5.57
CA ALA A 130 -12.01 15.54 -5.05
C ALA A 130 -12.71 16.91 -5.04
N SER A 131 -12.68 17.62 -3.90
CA SER A 131 -13.13 19.01 -3.78
C SER A 131 -11.97 19.97 -3.99
N ASP A 132 -12.14 20.92 -4.91
CA ASP A 132 -11.19 22.00 -5.20
C ASP A 132 -11.47 23.28 -4.39
N ASP A 133 -12.49 23.27 -3.52
CA ASP A 133 -12.98 24.45 -2.78
C ASP A 133 -11.91 25.10 -1.89
N TYR A 134 -10.85 24.36 -1.54
CA TYR A 134 -9.82 24.82 -0.61
C TYR A 134 -8.51 25.27 -1.28
N PHE A 135 -8.39 25.27 -2.62
CA PHE A 135 -7.14 25.63 -3.33
C PHE A 135 -5.88 24.95 -2.74
N THR A 136 -6.01 23.75 -2.19
CA THR A 136 -4.92 22.98 -1.57
C THR A 136 -4.21 22.15 -2.63
N ASN A 137 -3.34 22.80 -3.41
CA ASN A 137 -2.55 22.13 -4.45
C ASN A 137 -1.54 21.08 -3.93
N HIS A 138 -1.37 20.99 -2.61
CA HIS A 138 -0.51 20.06 -1.90
C HIS A 138 -1.25 18.84 -1.33
N VAL A 139 -2.59 18.88 -1.31
CA VAL A 139 -3.44 17.76 -0.89
C VAL A 139 -3.87 16.98 -2.12
N GLU A 140 -3.77 15.67 -2.05
CA GLU A 140 -4.18 14.75 -3.11
C GLU A 140 -5.21 13.76 -2.58
N CYS A 141 -6.29 13.57 -3.34
CA CYS A 141 -7.36 12.64 -3.01
C CYS A 141 -7.25 11.35 -3.84
N TYR A 142 -7.33 10.21 -3.17
CA TYR A 142 -7.22 8.87 -3.76
C TYR A 142 -8.39 7.97 -3.36
N ALA A 143 -8.91 7.19 -4.30
CA ALA A 143 -9.95 6.21 -4.06
C ALA A 143 -9.35 4.83 -3.82
N CYS A 144 -10.04 4.05 -2.99
CA CYS A 144 -9.76 2.64 -2.76
C CYS A 144 -10.84 1.77 -3.41
N VAL A 145 -10.42 0.75 -4.16
CA VAL A 145 -11.32 -0.24 -4.78
C VAL A 145 -11.00 -1.64 -4.27
N THR A 146 -11.99 -2.52 -4.24
CA THR A 146 -11.78 -3.92 -3.83
C THR A 146 -11.07 -4.67 -4.94
N GLU A 147 -9.94 -5.32 -4.63
CA GLU A 147 -9.32 -6.25 -5.58
C GLU A 147 -10.15 -7.54 -5.63
N GLY A 148 -10.67 -7.85 -6.82
CA GLY A 148 -11.56 -8.98 -7.07
C GLY A 148 -10.86 -10.24 -7.57
#